data_AF-A0A855FR29-F1
#
_entry.id   AF-A0A855FR29-F1
#
_cell.length_a   1.000
_cell.length_b   1.000
_cell.length_c   1.000
_cell.angle_alpha   90.00
_cell.angle_beta   90.00
_cell.angle_gamma   90.00
#
_symmetry.space_group_name_H-M   'P 1'
#
loop_
_entity.id
_entity.type
_entity.pdbx_description
1 polymer ?
#
loop_
_entity_poly.entity_id
_entity_poly.type
_entity_poly.pdbx_seq_one_letter_code
_entity_poly.pdbx_strand_id
1 'polypeptide(L)'
;MTNTTNTKEAFVNAARQYMRKAVISEVPNIAPYEGLYVKMFNVLEMTNFFQRCEEFESSYDDGLNGVREKALMIVDQNGKPMFYPDSREDLEFLAELPSKVLSVVQEQFFLINGDEGLKKQSQDAKSS
;
A
#
# COMPACT_ATOMS: atom_id res chain seq x y z
N MET A 1 -10.87 17.88 41.26
CA MET A 1 -11.24 17.49 39.88
C MET A 1 -9.95 17.35 39.09
N THR A 2 -9.49 16.13 38.90
CA THR A 2 -8.21 15.82 38.23
C THR A 2 -8.36 15.96 36.72
N ASN A 3 -7.36 16.61 36.09
CA ASN A 3 -7.25 16.94 34.66
C ASN A 3 -7.27 15.71 33.72
N THR A 4 -8.41 15.04 33.58
CA THR A 4 -8.58 13.92 32.64
C THR A 4 -8.48 14.33 31.17
N THR A 5 -8.68 15.62 30.85
CA THR A 5 -8.55 16.15 29.49
C THR A 5 -7.11 16.11 28.96
N ASN A 6 -6.11 16.12 29.85
CA ASN A 6 -4.69 16.23 29.45
C ASN A 6 -4.05 14.86 29.11
N THR A 7 -4.45 13.78 29.77
CA THR A 7 -3.82 12.47 29.60
C THR A 7 -4.15 11.82 28.26
N LYS A 8 -5.40 11.96 27.79
CA LYS A 8 -5.83 11.41 26.49
C LYS A 8 -5.17 12.16 25.33
N GLU A 9 -5.11 13.49 25.38
CA GLU A 9 -4.45 14.28 24.35
C GLU A 9 -2.94 14.03 24.30
N ALA A 10 -2.28 13.93 25.46
CA ALA A 10 -0.86 13.56 25.53
C ALA A 10 -0.60 12.17 24.93
N PHE A 11 -1.45 11.18 25.25
CA PHE A 11 -1.36 9.84 24.65
C PHE A 11 -1.56 9.87 23.13
N VAL A 12 -2.60 10.55 22.65
CA VAL A 12 -2.89 10.67 21.20
C VAL A 12 -1.76 11.41 20.47
N ASN A 13 -1.21 12.47 21.05
CA ASN A 13 -0.09 13.20 20.46
C ASN A 13 1.21 12.38 20.45
N ALA A 14 1.48 11.59 21.49
CA ALA A 14 2.59 10.63 21.49
C ALA A 14 2.36 9.54 20.43
N ALA A 15 1.14 9.00 20.32
CA ALA A 15 0.78 8.01 19.30
C ALA A 15 0.92 8.56 17.87
N ARG A 16 0.55 9.83 17.64
CA ARG A 16 0.69 10.52 16.33
C ARG A 16 2.12 10.62 15.86
N GLN A 17 3.11 10.65 16.76
CA GLN A 17 4.53 10.65 16.39
C GLN A 17 4.95 9.32 15.74
N TYR A 18 4.28 8.22 16.10
CA TYR A 18 4.44 6.92 15.45
C TYR A 18 3.60 6.80 14.16
N MET A 19 2.62 7.68 13.95
CA MET A 19 1.87 7.80 12.68
C MET A 19 2.60 8.70 11.65
N ARG A 20 3.94 8.78 11.73
CA ARG A 20 4.75 9.64 10.86
C ARG A 20 4.58 9.27 9.38
N LYS A 21 4.84 10.29 8.55
CA LYS A 21 4.83 10.40 7.08
C LYS A 21 4.69 9.06 6.34
N ALA A 22 3.70 8.99 5.44
CA ALA A 22 3.48 7.83 4.58
C ALA A 22 4.80 7.33 3.97
N VAL A 23 5.12 6.06 4.21
CA VAL A 23 6.28 5.41 3.61
C VAL A 23 5.88 5.05 2.19
N ILE A 24 6.52 5.72 1.23
CA ILE A 24 6.33 5.48 -0.20
C ILE A 24 7.68 4.99 -0.71
N SER A 25 7.68 3.81 -1.32
CA SER A 25 8.87 3.16 -1.84
C SER A 25 8.76 3.00 -3.34
N GLU A 26 9.82 3.36 -4.06
CA GLU A 26 9.93 3.07 -5.49
C GLU A 26 10.00 1.56 -5.72
N VAL A 27 9.43 1.11 -6.84
CA VAL A 27 9.51 -0.27 -7.32
C VAL A 27 10.81 -0.42 -8.14
N PRO A 28 11.80 -1.20 -7.69
CA PRO A 28 13.12 -1.23 -8.32
C PRO A 28 13.16 -2.16 -9.55
N ASN A 29 14.16 -2.00 -10.43
CA ASN A 29 14.52 -2.98 -11.48
C ASN A 29 13.42 -3.29 -12.52
N ILE A 30 12.57 -2.32 -12.85
CA ILE A 30 11.45 -2.47 -13.79
C ILE A 30 11.61 -1.65 -15.08
N ALA A 31 12.82 -1.25 -15.46
CA ALA A 31 13.07 -0.51 -16.70
C ALA A 31 12.42 -1.17 -17.94
N PRO A 32 11.81 -0.41 -18.87
CA PRO A 32 11.69 1.06 -18.93
C PRO A 32 10.41 1.62 -18.25
N TYR A 33 9.83 0.87 -17.30
CA TYR A 33 8.58 1.22 -16.61
C TYR A 33 8.85 1.90 -15.26
N GLU A 34 9.94 2.68 -15.16
CA GLU A 34 10.26 3.43 -13.95
C GLU A 34 9.15 4.42 -13.55
N GLY A 35 9.12 4.80 -12.27
CA GLY A 35 8.13 5.75 -11.74
C GLY A 35 6.89 5.10 -11.09
N LEU A 36 6.88 3.77 -10.94
CA LEU A 36 5.90 3.07 -10.11
C LEU A 36 6.36 3.04 -8.64
N TYR A 37 5.46 3.37 -7.73
CA TYR A 37 5.71 3.31 -6.29
C TYR A 37 4.68 2.42 -5.60
N VAL A 38 5.02 1.95 -4.41
CA VAL A 38 4.11 1.30 -3.47
C VAL A 38 4.12 2.05 -2.14
N LYS A 39 2.99 2.02 -1.44
CA LYS A 39 2.82 2.72 -0.16
C LYS A 39 2.61 1.71 0.96
N MET A 40 3.20 1.99 2.12
CA MET A 40 2.84 1.31 3.36
C MET A 40 1.45 1.75 3.80
N PHE A 41 0.55 0.79 3.90
CA PHE A 41 -0.83 1.02 4.28
C PHE A 41 -0.98 1.18 5.78
N ASN A 42 -1.83 2.11 6.18
CA ASN A 42 -2.37 2.11 7.52
C ASN A 42 -3.42 0.98 7.68
N VAL A 43 -3.90 0.78 8.92
CA VAL A 43 -4.86 -0.29 9.24
C VAL A 43 -6.12 -0.23 8.38
N LEU A 44 -6.66 0.97 8.11
CA LEU A 44 -7.86 1.14 7.30
C LEU A 44 -7.58 0.80 5.83
N GLU A 45 -6.47 1.29 5.29
CA GLU A 45 -6.06 1.02 3.91
C GLU A 45 -5.82 -0.48 3.69
N MET A 46 -5.17 -1.17 4.64
CA MET A 46 -4.93 -2.61 4.55
C MET A 46 -6.23 -3.42 4.66
N THR A 47 -7.14 -3.02 5.55
CA THR A 47 -8.47 -3.64 5.65
C THR A 47 -9.23 -3.51 4.34
N ASN A 48 -9.25 -2.29 3.77
CA ASN A 48 -9.90 -2.03 2.49
C ASN A 48 -9.25 -2.84 1.36
N PHE A 49 -7.93 -2.97 1.33
CA PHE A 49 -7.21 -3.77 0.34
C PHE A 49 -7.69 -5.23 0.34
N PHE A 50 -7.72 -5.89 1.50
CA PHE A 50 -8.16 -7.28 1.59
C PHE A 50 -9.63 -7.46 1.24
N GLN A 51 -10.49 -6.54 1.70
CA GLN A 51 -11.90 -6.55 1.34
C GLN A 51 -12.08 -6.47 -0.19
N ARG A 52 -11.38 -5.56 -0.86
CA ARG A 52 -11.45 -5.42 -2.31
C ARG A 52 -10.94 -6.65 -3.05
N CYS A 53 -9.88 -7.29 -2.54
CA CYS A 53 -9.40 -8.56 -3.10
C CYS A 53 -10.46 -9.67 -3.00
N GLU A 54 -11.16 -9.79 -1.88
CA GLU A 54 -12.26 -10.74 -1.70
C GLU A 54 -13.45 -10.44 -2.62
N GLU A 55 -13.78 -9.16 -2.82
CA GLU A 55 -14.79 -8.73 -3.78
C GLU A 55 -14.42 -9.14 -5.21
N PHE A 56 -13.14 -9.07 -5.59
CA PHE A 56 -12.70 -9.47 -6.93
C PHE A 56 -12.93 -10.97 -7.20
N GLU A 57 -12.55 -11.82 -6.23
CA GLU A 57 -12.74 -13.27 -6.34
C GLU A 57 -14.21 -13.71 -6.39
N SER A 58 -15.11 -12.92 -5.79
CA SER A 58 -16.54 -13.25 -5.70
C SER A 58 -17.40 -12.62 -6.80
N SER A 59 -16.94 -11.53 -7.42
CA SER A 59 -17.77 -10.69 -8.30
C SER A 59 -17.35 -10.70 -9.77
N TYR A 60 -16.16 -11.21 -10.10
CA TYR A 60 -15.60 -11.19 -11.46
C TYR A 60 -15.06 -12.55 -11.88
N ASP A 61 -15.39 -12.97 -13.12
CA ASP A 61 -14.97 -14.24 -13.74
C ASP A 61 -14.24 -14.00 -15.08
N ASP A 62 -13.47 -12.92 -15.16
CA ASP A 62 -12.74 -12.51 -16.38
C ASP A 62 -11.24 -12.84 -16.34
N GLY A 63 -10.78 -13.50 -15.28
CA GLY A 63 -9.37 -13.85 -15.08
C GLY A 63 -8.45 -12.66 -14.75
N LEU A 64 -8.99 -11.44 -14.56
CA LEU A 64 -8.21 -10.23 -14.29
C LEU A 64 -8.07 -9.90 -12.79
N ASN A 65 -8.52 -10.78 -11.89
CA ASN A 65 -8.46 -10.54 -10.44
C ASN A 65 -7.04 -10.25 -9.95
N GLY A 66 -6.06 -11.02 -10.46
CA GLY A 66 -4.66 -10.77 -10.18
C GLY A 66 -4.20 -9.39 -10.64
N VAL A 67 -4.73 -8.84 -11.73
CA VAL A 67 -4.40 -7.49 -12.22
C VAL A 67 -5.08 -6.42 -11.37
N ARG A 68 -6.35 -6.62 -10.98
CA ARG A 68 -7.09 -5.72 -10.07
C ARG A 68 -6.39 -5.57 -8.73
N GLU A 69 -5.87 -6.66 -8.18
CA GLU A 69 -5.05 -6.62 -6.95
C GLU A 69 -3.84 -5.67 -7.11
N LYS A 70 -3.15 -5.72 -8.26
CA LYS A 70 -1.94 -4.90 -8.48
C LYS A 70 -2.30 -3.43 -8.75
N ALA A 71 -3.45 -3.16 -9.36
CA ALA A 71 -3.98 -1.79 -9.48
C ALA A 71 -4.14 -1.12 -8.11
N LEU A 72 -4.52 -1.88 -7.06
CA LEU A 72 -4.61 -1.36 -5.68
C LEU A 72 -3.25 -1.06 -5.03
N MET A 73 -2.16 -1.67 -5.51
CA MET A 73 -0.83 -1.54 -4.92
C MET A 73 -0.06 -0.32 -5.45
N ILE A 74 -0.31 0.06 -6.71
CA ILE A 74 0.51 1.02 -7.44
C ILE A 74 0.05 2.46 -7.17
N VAL A 75 1.00 3.28 -6.72
CA VAL A 75 0.81 4.70 -6.45
C VAL A 75 1.90 5.55 -7.12
N ASP A 76 1.65 6.86 -7.22
CA ASP A 76 2.65 7.84 -7.60
C ASP A 76 3.64 8.14 -6.45
N GLN A 77 4.65 8.96 -6.72
CA GLN A 77 5.63 9.42 -5.71
C GLN A 77 5.01 10.16 -4.50
N ASN A 78 3.75 10.58 -4.59
CA ASN A 78 3.00 11.25 -3.53
C ASN A 78 2.04 10.28 -2.80
N GLY A 79 2.00 9.01 -3.18
CA GLY A 79 1.15 7.99 -2.59
C GLY A 79 -0.30 8.04 -3.09
N LYS A 80 -0.56 8.66 -4.24
CA LYS A 80 -1.88 8.67 -4.89
C LYS A 80 -2.01 7.47 -5.83
N PRO A 81 -3.16 6.77 -5.85
CA PRO A 81 -3.39 5.68 -6.81
C PRO A 81 -3.17 6.14 -8.25
N MET A 82 -2.45 5.33 -9.03
CA MET A 82 -2.25 5.57 -10.47
C MET A 82 -3.23 4.79 -11.35
N PHE A 83 -3.77 3.68 -10.83
CA PHE A 83 -4.67 2.79 -11.54
C PHE A 83 -5.90 2.49 -10.67
N TYR A 84 -7.02 2.23 -11.32
CA TYR A 84 -8.29 1.93 -10.68
C TYR A 84 -8.76 0.52 -11.04
N PRO A 85 -9.01 -0.36 -10.06
CA PRO A 85 -9.33 -1.77 -10.31
C PRO A 85 -10.70 -2.00 -10.98
N ASP A 86 -11.54 -0.97 -11.05
CA ASP A 86 -12.84 -1.02 -11.74
C ASP A 86 -12.78 -0.34 -13.13
N SER A 87 -11.65 0.25 -13.51
CA SER A 87 -11.42 0.86 -14.82
C SER A 87 -10.94 -0.18 -15.81
N ARG A 88 -11.74 -0.44 -16.86
CA ARG A 88 -11.36 -1.42 -17.89
C ARG A 88 -10.07 -1.03 -18.62
N GLU A 89 -9.91 0.25 -18.93
CA GLU A 89 -8.73 0.81 -19.59
C GLU A 89 -7.46 0.56 -18.76
N ASP A 90 -7.53 0.82 -17.45
CA ASP A 90 -6.38 0.61 -16.55
C ASP A 90 -6.01 -0.87 -16.44
N LEU A 91 -7.01 -1.75 -16.37
CA LEU A 91 -6.78 -3.19 -16.29
C LEU A 91 -6.18 -3.75 -17.58
N GLU A 92 -6.63 -3.28 -18.75
CA GLU A 92 -6.06 -3.69 -20.03
C GLU A 92 -4.61 -3.22 -20.16
N PHE A 93 -4.33 -1.97 -19.80
CA PHE A 93 -2.95 -1.46 -19.78
C PHE A 93 -2.05 -2.27 -18.83
N LEU A 94 -2.50 -2.53 -17.60
CA LEU A 94 -1.73 -3.32 -16.64
C LEU A 94 -1.55 -4.77 -17.10
N ALA A 95 -2.54 -5.36 -17.77
CA ALA A 95 -2.44 -6.72 -18.31
C ALA A 95 -1.44 -6.83 -19.48
N GLU A 96 -1.19 -5.74 -20.20
CA GLU A 96 -0.18 -5.68 -21.26
C GLU A 96 1.25 -5.48 -20.75
N LEU A 97 1.42 -5.08 -19.47
CA LEU A 97 2.76 -4.96 -18.88
C LEU A 97 3.44 -6.33 -18.77
N PRO A 98 4.79 -6.39 -18.88
CA PRO A 98 5.50 -7.63 -18.64
C PRO A 98 5.19 -8.17 -17.25
N SER A 99 4.89 -9.46 -17.15
CA SER A 99 4.53 -10.11 -15.87
C SER A 99 5.55 -9.86 -14.76
N LYS A 100 6.84 -9.80 -15.13
CA LYS A 100 7.94 -9.44 -14.21
C LYS A 100 7.73 -8.09 -13.52
N VAL A 101 7.19 -7.08 -14.21
CA VAL A 101 6.94 -5.76 -13.61
C VAL A 101 5.90 -5.89 -12.50
N LEU A 102 4.77 -6.55 -12.78
CA LEU A 102 3.71 -6.77 -11.78
C LEU A 102 4.17 -7.66 -10.61
N SER A 103 5.04 -8.65 -10.87
CA SER A 103 5.65 -9.45 -9.80
C SER A 103 6.50 -8.59 -8.88
N VAL A 104 7.34 -7.71 -9.42
CA VAL A 104 8.21 -6.85 -8.59
C VAL A 104 7.40 -5.80 -7.82
N VAL A 105 6.30 -5.28 -8.39
CA VAL A 105 5.32 -4.46 -7.65
C VAL A 105 4.81 -5.21 -6.43
N GLN A 106 4.36 -6.46 -6.61
CA GLN A 106 3.81 -7.28 -5.54
C GLN A 106 4.87 -7.59 -4.46
N GLU A 107 6.07 -7.99 -4.88
CA GLU A 107 7.20 -8.24 -3.98
C GLU A 107 7.53 -7.01 -3.12
N GLN A 108 7.65 -5.83 -3.76
CA GLN A 108 7.94 -4.59 -3.06
C GLN A 108 6.82 -4.19 -2.11
N PHE A 109 5.55 -4.40 -2.51
CA PHE A 109 4.39 -4.13 -1.67
C PHE A 109 4.42 -4.96 -0.38
N PHE A 110 4.65 -6.28 -0.48
CA PHE A 110 4.72 -7.16 0.69
C PHE A 110 6.00 -6.96 1.51
N LEU A 111 7.11 -6.53 0.89
CA LEU A 111 8.32 -6.18 1.62
C LEU A 111 8.08 -5.07 2.64
N ILE A 112 7.30 -4.04 2.27
CA ILE A 112 7.05 -2.89 3.15
C ILE A 112 5.80 -3.05 4.03
N ASN A 113 4.81 -3.84 3.60
CA ASN A 113 3.56 -4.06 4.34
C ASN A 113 3.54 -5.35 5.17
N GLY A 114 4.45 -6.29 4.91
CA GLY A 114 4.58 -7.54 5.66
C GLY A 114 5.35 -7.40 6.97
N ASP A 115 5.44 -8.51 7.70
CA ASP A 115 6.07 -8.58 9.02
C ASP A 115 7.47 -7.97 9.08
N GLU A 116 8.29 -8.18 8.05
CA GLU A 116 9.65 -7.65 8.00
C GLU A 116 9.68 -6.13 7.84
N GLY A 117 8.84 -5.58 6.96
CA GLY A 117 8.65 -4.14 6.78
C GLY A 117 8.17 -3.47 8.06
N LEU A 118 7.17 -4.06 8.72
CA LEU A 118 6.64 -3.57 9.99
C LEU A 118 7.69 -3.62 11.12
N LYS A 119 8.49 -4.68 11.20
CA LYS A 119 9.59 -4.80 12.18
C LYS A 119 10.66 -3.74 11.97
N LYS A 120 11.07 -3.48 10.73
CA LYS A 120 12.06 -2.46 10.39
C LYS A 120 11.59 -1.05 10.81
N GLN A 121 10.34 -0.71 10.50
CA GLN A 121 9.74 0.57 10.92
C GLN A 121 9.69 0.71 12.45
N SER A 122 9.37 -0.36 13.18
CA SER A 122 9.38 -0.35 14.65
C SER A 122 10.77 -0.09 15.24
N GLN A 123 11.83 -0.56 14.56
CA GLN A 123 13.22 -0.33 14.98
C GLN A 123 13.68 1.10 14.64
N ASP A 124 13.37 1.60 13.44
CA ASP A 124 13.71 2.96 13.02
C ASP A 124 13.01 4.01 13.89
N ALA A 125 11.76 3.76 14.29
CA ALA A 125 11.01 4.63 15.19
C ALA A 125 11.56 4.65 16.63
N LYS A 126 12.25 3.59 17.08
CA LYS A 126 12.91 3.55 18.41
C LYS A 126 14.29 4.21 18.41
N SER A 127 14.87 4.39 17.22
CA SER A 127 16.22 4.94 17.03
C SER A 127 16.21 6.43 16.65
N SER A 128 15.03 7.02 16.49
CA SER A 128 14.79 8.44 16.16
C SER A 128 14.32 9.25 17.36
#